data_AF-F8KUC9-F1
#
_entry.id   AF-F8KUC9-F1
#
_cell.length_a   1.000
_cell.length_b   1.000
_cell.length_c   1.000
_cell.angle_alpha   90.00
_cell.angle_beta   90.00
_cell.angle_gamma   90.00
#
_symmetry.space_group_name_H-M   'P 1'
#
loop_
_entity.id
_entity.type
_entity.pdbx_description
1 polymer ?
#
loop_
_entity_poly.entity_id
_entity_poly.type
_entity_poly.pdbx_seq_one_letter_code
_entity_poly.pdbx_strand_id
1 'polypeptide(L)'
;MSKPSLFLKSQNMFFGEHFGGMFVPENLKSALLELAKAYENILPTPPFQNTFKDLCTHFIGRPTPLIFAKNASAILGNEIYLKFEGLANTGAHKINNALGQVLLAKMMGKTKVIAETGAGQHGLATASA
;
A
#
# COMPACT_ATOMS: atom_id res chain seq x y z
N MET A 1 -13.36 17.66 27.08
CA MET A 1 -12.42 17.59 25.93
C MET A 1 -13.12 16.85 24.81
N SER A 2 -13.38 17.50 23.68
CA SER A 2 -13.96 16.86 22.50
C SER A 2 -13.03 15.73 22.02
N LYS A 3 -13.58 14.56 21.68
CA LYS A 3 -12.82 13.47 21.06
C LYS A 3 -12.10 14.05 19.82
N PRO A 4 -10.80 13.78 19.60
CA PRO A 4 -10.20 14.09 18.32
C PRO A 4 -10.96 13.29 17.25
N SER A 5 -11.59 13.98 16.32
CA SER A 5 -12.22 13.36 15.16
C SER A 5 -11.10 12.78 14.29
N LEU A 6 -10.85 11.49 14.40
CA LEU A 6 -9.93 10.81 13.50
C LEU A 6 -10.52 10.89 12.08
N PHE A 7 -9.85 11.59 11.16
CA PHE A 7 -10.30 11.71 9.77
C PHE A 7 -10.05 10.38 9.03
N LEU A 8 -11.03 9.48 9.04
CA LEU A 8 -10.93 8.16 8.39
C LEU A 8 -11.03 8.23 6.86
N LYS A 9 -11.57 9.32 6.33
CA LYS A 9 -11.70 9.59 4.90
C LYS A 9 -11.40 11.06 4.65
N SER A 10 -10.82 11.34 3.49
CA SER A 10 -10.67 12.72 3.03
C SER A 10 -12.02 13.30 2.60
N GLN A 11 -12.23 14.58 2.85
CA GLN A 11 -13.32 15.38 2.25
C GLN A 11 -12.71 16.32 1.22
N ASN A 12 -13.20 16.28 -0.02
CA ASN A 12 -12.65 17.06 -1.12
C ASN A 12 -11.12 16.90 -1.28
N MET A 13 -10.61 15.68 -1.08
CA MET A 13 -9.18 15.32 -1.07
C MET A 13 -8.36 15.82 0.14
N PHE A 14 -8.98 16.47 1.13
CA PHE A 14 -8.32 16.93 2.34
C PHE A 14 -8.67 16.07 3.57
N PHE A 15 -7.68 15.82 4.42
CA PHE A 15 -7.84 15.29 5.77
C PHE A 15 -7.77 16.47 6.76
N GLY A 16 -8.92 16.80 7.37
CA GLY A 16 -9.05 18.06 8.11
C GLY A 16 -8.94 19.28 7.19
N GLU A 17 -8.56 20.43 7.73
CA GLU A 17 -8.54 21.69 6.98
C GLU A 17 -7.24 21.95 6.20
N HIS A 18 -6.14 21.25 6.53
CA HIS A 18 -4.80 21.67 6.09
C HIS A 18 -3.95 20.59 5.42
N PHE A 19 -4.35 19.31 5.44
CA PHE A 19 -3.51 18.22 4.95
C PHE A 19 -4.15 17.50 3.75
N GLY A 20 -3.36 17.16 2.73
CA GLY A 20 -3.84 16.51 1.52
C GLY A 20 -3.98 17.48 0.34
N GLY A 21 -5.05 17.33 -0.44
CA GLY A 21 -5.30 18.10 -1.65
C GLY A 21 -4.52 17.57 -2.87
N MET A 22 -4.60 18.33 -3.97
CA MET A 22 -3.96 18.01 -5.25
C MET A 22 -3.24 19.24 -5.79
N PHE A 23 -2.08 19.54 -5.21
CA PHE A 23 -1.23 20.67 -5.56
C PHE A 23 -0.21 20.27 -6.63
N VAL A 24 -0.69 20.05 -7.84
CA VAL A 24 0.10 19.55 -8.98
C VAL A 24 -0.14 20.40 -10.23
N PRO A 25 0.82 20.42 -11.17
CA PRO A 25 0.64 21.02 -12.49
C PRO A 25 -0.60 20.48 -13.24
N GLU A 26 -1.22 21.33 -14.06
CA GLU A 26 -2.46 21.02 -14.76
C GLU A 26 -2.36 19.77 -15.65
N ASN A 27 -1.22 19.60 -16.32
CA ASN A 27 -0.97 18.45 -17.19
C ASN A 27 -0.95 17.09 -16.46
N LEU A 28 -0.77 17.07 -15.13
CA LEU A 28 -0.82 15.84 -14.32
C LEU A 28 -2.22 15.57 -13.74
N LYS A 29 -3.09 16.59 -13.65
CA LYS A 29 -4.41 16.44 -13.01
C LYS A 29 -5.27 15.39 -13.71
N SER A 30 -5.29 15.39 -15.05
CA SER A 30 -6.09 14.42 -15.82
C SER A 30 -5.70 12.97 -15.52
N ALA A 31 -4.40 12.66 -15.46
CA ALA A 31 -3.91 11.33 -15.15
C ALA A 31 -4.25 10.90 -13.70
N LEU A 32 -4.16 11.82 -12.74
CA LEU A 32 -4.52 11.56 -11.35
C LEU A 32 -6.02 11.33 -11.15
N LEU A 33 -6.87 12.09 -11.85
CA LEU A 33 -8.32 11.90 -11.82
C LEU A 33 -8.73 10.58 -12.50
N GLU A 34 -8.07 10.20 -13.59
CA GLU A 34 -8.26 8.87 -14.22
C GLU A 34 -7.93 7.75 -13.22
N LEU A 35 -6.77 7.86 -12.54
CA LEU A 35 -6.35 6.90 -11.52
C LEU A 35 -7.33 6.83 -10.35
N ALA A 36 -7.77 7.98 -9.82
CA ALA A 36 -8.73 8.04 -8.72
C ALA A 36 -10.05 7.35 -9.11
N LYS A 37 -10.57 7.64 -10.31
CA LYS A 37 -11.78 6.98 -10.84
C LYS A 37 -11.58 5.48 -11.02
N ALA A 38 -10.43 5.04 -11.53
CA ALA A 38 -10.12 3.63 -11.67
C ALA A 38 -10.03 2.93 -10.30
N TYR A 39 -9.37 3.56 -9.33
CA TYR A 39 -9.28 3.06 -7.96
C TYR A 39 -10.68 2.86 -7.35
N GLU A 40 -11.56 3.86 -7.44
CA GLU A 40 -12.92 3.78 -6.89
C GLU A 40 -13.79 2.70 -7.57
N ASN A 41 -13.62 2.50 -8.88
CA ASN A 41 -14.48 1.61 -9.66
C ASN A 41 -13.95 0.18 -9.79
N ILE A 42 -12.63 -0.02 -9.78
CA ILE A 42 -11.99 -1.33 -10.03
C ILE A 42 -11.63 -2.02 -8.72
N LEU A 43 -11.02 -1.29 -7.77
CA LEU A 43 -10.52 -1.88 -6.53
C LEU A 43 -11.59 -2.62 -5.71
N PRO A 44 -12.83 -2.11 -5.53
CA PRO A 44 -13.83 -2.83 -4.74
C PRO A 44 -14.44 -4.03 -5.46
N THR A 45 -14.11 -4.25 -6.74
CA THR A 45 -14.76 -5.31 -7.53
C THR A 45 -14.27 -6.70 -7.12
N PRO A 46 -15.15 -7.73 -7.17
CA PRO A 46 -14.74 -9.11 -6.89
C PRO A 46 -13.56 -9.61 -7.74
N PRO A 47 -13.46 -9.32 -9.06
CA PRO A 47 -12.29 -9.73 -9.86
C PRO A 47 -10.96 -9.18 -9.33
N PHE A 48 -10.91 -7.90 -8.95
CA PHE A 48 -9.71 -7.30 -8.36
C PHE A 48 -9.39 -7.96 -7.02
N GLN A 49 -10.36 -8.03 -6.10
CA GLN A 49 -10.16 -8.54 -4.75
C GLN A 49 -9.75 -10.02 -4.74
N ASN A 50 -10.36 -10.85 -5.60
CA ASN A 50 -10.02 -12.27 -5.71
C ASN A 50 -8.59 -12.47 -6.23
N THR A 51 -8.23 -11.76 -7.30
CA THR A 51 -6.87 -11.82 -7.87
C THR A 51 -5.83 -11.29 -6.89
N PHE A 52 -6.11 -10.16 -6.23
CA PHE A 52 -5.20 -9.58 -5.25
C PHE A 52 -5.01 -10.49 -4.02
N LYS A 53 -6.08 -11.15 -3.55
CA LYS A 53 -6.01 -12.11 -2.44
C LYS A 53 -5.20 -13.35 -2.80
N ASP A 54 -5.38 -13.88 -4.00
CA ASP A 54 -4.61 -15.00 -4.54
C ASP A 54 -3.11 -14.64 -4.55
N LEU A 55 -2.78 -13.49 -5.15
CA LEU A 55 -1.42 -12.96 -5.18
C LEU A 55 -0.85 -12.69 -3.77
N CYS A 56 -1.65 -12.16 -2.84
CA CYS A 56 -1.21 -11.98 -1.46
C CYS A 56 -0.81 -13.32 -0.83
N THR A 57 -1.57 -14.38 -1.09
CA THR A 57 -1.35 -15.70 -0.48
C THR A 57 -0.17 -16.40 -1.16
N HIS A 58 -0.19 -16.51 -2.48
CA HIS A 58 0.71 -17.37 -3.24
C HIS A 58 1.97 -16.66 -3.76
N PHE A 59 1.93 -15.35 -3.98
CA PHE A 59 3.08 -14.59 -4.45
C PHE A 59 3.77 -13.78 -3.34
N ILE A 60 3.01 -13.10 -2.46
CA ILE A 60 3.58 -12.34 -1.36
C ILE A 60 3.96 -13.24 -0.17
N GLY A 61 3.20 -14.32 0.07
CA GLY A 61 3.38 -15.18 1.26
C GLY A 61 2.65 -14.68 2.50
N ARG A 62 1.45 -14.11 2.32
CA ARG A 62 0.59 -13.66 3.44
C ARG A 62 -0.19 -14.83 4.06
N PRO A 63 -0.49 -14.77 5.38
CA PRO A 63 -0.08 -13.73 6.34
C PRO A 63 1.36 -13.91 6.84
N THR A 64 2.03 -12.80 7.17
CA THR A 64 3.33 -12.80 7.87
C THR A 64 3.12 -13.06 9.38
N PRO A 65 4.06 -13.75 10.05
CA PRO A 65 3.90 -14.10 11.46
C PRO A 65 4.01 -12.88 12.40
N LEU A 66 3.42 -13.02 13.58
CA LEU A 66 3.62 -12.14 14.74
C LEU A 66 4.50 -12.89 15.75
N ILE A 67 5.73 -12.44 15.95
CA ILE A 67 6.76 -13.17 16.71
C ILE A 67 6.98 -12.52 18.07
N PHE A 68 6.86 -13.27 19.16
CA PHE A 68 7.23 -12.78 20.49
C PHE A 68 8.76 -12.69 20.63
N ALA A 69 9.28 -11.47 20.82
CA ALA A 69 10.70 -11.19 20.87
C ALA A 69 11.26 -11.38 22.30
N LYS A 70 11.31 -12.63 22.78
CA LYS A 70 11.68 -12.99 24.17
C LYS A 70 12.88 -12.21 24.73
N ASN A 71 13.97 -12.10 23.98
CA ASN A 71 15.19 -11.43 24.44
C ASN A 71 15.00 -9.91 24.58
N ALA A 72 14.38 -9.27 23.59
CA ALA A 72 14.06 -7.85 23.66
C ALA A 72 13.07 -7.56 24.80
N SER A 73 12.07 -8.43 24.97
CA SER A 73 11.09 -8.33 26.05
C SER A 73 11.76 -8.38 27.43
N ALA A 74 12.71 -9.29 27.62
CA ALA A 74 13.46 -9.41 28.88
C ALA A 74 14.34 -8.18 29.15
N ILE A 75 15.00 -7.63 28.13
CA ILE A 75 15.85 -6.44 28.27
C ILE A 75 15.03 -5.18 28.59
N LEU A 76 13.86 -5.03 27.95
CA LEU A 76 13.05 -3.82 28.03
C LEU A 76 11.91 -3.90 29.07
N GLY A 77 11.74 -5.04 29.74
CA GLY A 77 10.75 -5.24 30.80
C GLY A 77 9.28 -5.16 30.32
N ASN A 78 9.04 -5.39 29.02
CA ASN A 78 7.71 -5.30 28.40
C ASN A 78 7.52 -6.44 27.39
N GLU A 79 6.28 -6.84 27.09
CA GLU A 79 6.03 -7.81 26.02
C GLU A 79 6.18 -7.17 24.63
N ILE A 80 7.19 -7.61 23.87
CA ILE A 80 7.46 -7.10 22.53
C ILE A 80 7.11 -8.18 21.50
N TYR A 81 6.28 -7.80 20.53
CA TYR A 81 5.91 -8.62 19.39
C TYR A 81 6.35 -7.95 18.08
N LEU A 82 6.92 -8.74 17.18
CA LEU A 82 7.37 -8.30 15.86
C LEU A 82 6.36 -8.74 14.81
N LYS A 83 5.71 -7.79 14.13
CA LYS A 83 4.96 -8.09 12.91
C LYS A 83 5.97 -8.26 11.77
N PHE A 84 6.31 -9.51 11.45
CA PHE A 84 7.54 -9.78 10.70
C PHE A 84 7.36 -9.66 9.18
N GLU A 85 7.22 -8.43 8.71
CA GLU A 85 7.03 -8.09 7.29
C GLU A 85 8.26 -8.39 6.40
N GLY A 86 9.43 -8.67 7.00
CA GLY A 86 10.62 -9.07 6.27
C GLY A 86 10.52 -10.45 5.60
N LEU A 87 9.52 -11.27 5.98
CA LEU A 87 9.24 -12.56 5.34
C LEU A 87 8.29 -12.45 4.14
N ALA A 88 7.70 -11.29 3.90
CA ALA A 88 6.98 -11.06 2.65
C ALA A 88 7.96 -11.18 1.47
N ASN A 89 7.51 -11.69 0.33
CA ASN A 89 8.30 -11.69 -0.89
C ASN A 89 8.88 -10.29 -1.16
N THR A 90 10.08 -10.24 -1.75
CA THR A 90 10.96 -9.06 -1.85
C THR A 90 11.51 -8.51 -0.52
N GLY A 91 11.21 -9.12 0.61
CA GLY A 91 11.84 -8.83 1.91
C GLY A 91 11.30 -7.58 2.64
N ALA A 92 10.17 -7.02 2.21
CA ALA A 92 9.61 -5.81 2.81
C ALA A 92 8.10 -5.69 2.58
N HIS A 93 7.42 -4.90 3.43
CA HIS A 93 6.00 -4.58 3.29
C HIS A 93 5.64 -3.84 1.98
N LYS A 94 6.61 -3.29 1.26
CA LYS A 94 6.40 -2.50 0.03
C LYS A 94 5.75 -3.30 -1.09
N ILE A 95 5.95 -4.62 -1.13
CA ILE A 95 5.34 -5.51 -2.13
C ILE A 95 3.82 -5.48 -2.12
N ASN A 96 3.20 -5.26 -0.95
CA ASN A 96 1.73 -5.17 -0.84
C ASN A 96 1.17 -4.04 -1.71
N ASN A 97 1.81 -2.88 -1.62
CA ASN A 97 1.39 -1.70 -2.38
C ASN A 97 1.76 -1.85 -3.86
N ALA A 98 3.00 -2.26 -4.15
CA ALA A 98 3.47 -2.42 -5.52
C ALA A 98 2.55 -3.38 -6.31
N LEU A 99 2.23 -4.54 -5.74
CA LEU A 99 1.39 -5.53 -6.40
C LEU A 99 -0.06 -5.06 -6.62
N GLY A 100 -0.63 -4.35 -5.64
CA GLY A 100 -1.96 -3.76 -5.79
C GLY A 100 -2.01 -2.69 -6.88
N GLN A 101 -1.00 -1.81 -6.94
CA GLN A 101 -0.92 -0.77 -7.97
C GLN A 101 -0.64 -1.33 -9.36
N VAL A 102 0.26 -2.30 -9.50
CA VAL A 102 0.54 -2.96 -10.79
C VAL A 102 -0.68 -3.74 -11.29
N LEU A 103 -1.40 -4.44 -10.40
CA LEU A 103 -2.67 -5.09 -10.76
C LEU A 103 -3.71 -4.07 -11.25
N LEU A 104 -3.84 -2.94 -10.54
CA LEU A 104 -4.74 -1.87 -10.97
C LEU A 104 -4.34 -1.31 -12.34
N ALA A 105 -3.06 -1.02 -12.55
CA ALA A 105 -2.54 -0.53 -13.83
C ALA A 105 -2.82 -1.52 -14.97
N LYS A 106 -2.65 -2.82 -14.73
CA LYS A 106 -3.01 -3.89 -15.67
C LYS A 106 -4.50 -3.89 -15.99
N MET A 107 -5.37 -3.76 -14.99
CA MET A 107 -6.82 -3.69 -15.20
C MET A 107 -7.28 -2.38 -15.87
N MET A 108 -6.51 -1.30 -15.73
CA MET A 108 -6.68 -0.06 -16.49
C MET A 108 -6.16 -0.17 -17.94
N GLY A 109 -5.61 -1.32 -18.35
CA GLY A 109 -5.06 -1.54 -19.69
C GLY A 109 -3.71 -0.87 -19.94
N LYS A 110 -3.00 -0.42 -18.90
CA LYS A 110 -1.67 0.17 -19.03
C LYS A 110 -0.65 -0.95 -19.29
N THR A 111 0.26 -0.72 -20.24
CA THR A 111 1.28 -1.70 -20.66
C THR A 111 2.67 -1.41 -20.10
N LYS A 112 2.84 -0.28 -19.41
CA LYS A 112 4.10 0.17 -18.82
C LYS A 112 3.85 0.78 -17.46
N VAL A 113 4.64 0.36 -16.48
CA VAL A 113 4.69 0.92 -15.13
C VAL A 113 6.07 1.56 -14.94
N ILE A 114 6.10 2.75 -14.34
CA ILE A 114 7.32 3.44 -13.92
C ILE A 114 7.24 3.68 -12.42
N ALA A 115 8.39 3.67 -11.75
CA ALA A 115 8.51 4.04 -10.35
C ALA A 115 9.91 4.62 -10.10
N GLU A 116 10.00 5.54 -9.16
CA GLU A 116 11.26 6.03 -8.63
C GLU A 116 11.81 5.08 -7.56
N THR A 117 13.11 5.17 -7.26
CA THR A 117 13.63 4.52 -6.07
C THR A 117 14.87 5.23 -5.55
N GLY A 118 14.99 5.31 -4.22
CA GLY A 118 16.23 5.74 -3.56
C GLY A 118 17.13 4.54 -3.33
N ALA A 119 17.06 3.95 -2.13
CA ALA A 119 17.85 2.77 -1.75
C ALA A 119 17.52 1.47 -2.51
N GLY A 120 16.48 1.45 -3.36
CA GLY A 120 16.18 0.33 -4.26
C GLY A 120 15.02 -0.59 -3.84
N GLN A 121 14.64 -0.62 -2.57
CA GLN A 121 13.60 -1.55 -2.07
C GLN A 121 12.23 -1.35 -2.73
N HIS A 122 11.84 -0.10 -3.05
CA HIS A 122 10.61 0.13 -3.80
C HIS A 122 10.73 -0.32 -5.26
N GLY A 123 11.87 -0.04 -5.91
CA GLY A 123 12.14 -0.48 -7.27
C GLY A 123 12.11 -2.00 -7.41
N LEU A 124 12.70 -2.74 -6.46
CA LEU A 124 12.64 -4.19 -6.43
C LEU A 124 11.20 -4.71 -6.31
N ALA A 125 10.41 -4.14 -5.40
CA ALA A 125 9.01 -4.51 -5.23
C ALA A 125 8.18 -4.26 -6.50
N THR A 126 8.35 -3.10 -7.13
CA THR A 126 7.64 -2.73 -8.36
C THR A 126 8.10 -3.55 -9.57
N ALA A 127 9.38 -3.91 -9.67
CA ALA A 127 9.89 -4.75 -10.76
C ALA A 127 9.50 -6.23 -10.62
N SER A 128 9.21 -6.68 -9.40
CA SER A 128 8.76 -8.06 -9.13
C SER A 128 7.26 -8.26 -9.37
N ALA A 129 6.47 -7.19 -9.21
CA ALA A 129 5.02 -7.19 -9.37
C ALA A 129 4.59 -7.15 -10.84
#